data_AF-A0A931H0M7-F1
#
_entry.id   AF-A0A931H0M7-F1
#
_cell.length_a   1.000
_cell.length_b   1.000
_cell.length_c   1.000
_cell.angle_alpha   90.00
_cell.angle_beta   90.00
_cell.angle_gamma   90.00
#
_symmetry.space_group_name_H-M   'P 1'
#
loop_
_entity.id
_entity.type
_entity.pdbx_description
1 polymer ?
#
loop_
_entity_poly.entity_id
_entity_poly.type
_entity_poly.pdbx_seq_one_letter_code
_entity_poly.pdbx_strand_id
1 'polypeptide(L)'
;MDKILRSLSLFLPLSILTLVSCKTNDSVDTKNVFEKASKNDSLSYYFPSILNDTVERRNPNYRDFEQKWYSSSLYSFKEPILYTKSDSITIYRLLWLRSFHKPVCFSIKEFNGNYFLNAKTLDRQPAFYPEIEGKGKDENGKWILDTIQKADRFALIDFDTINVLTSGQWSAIENYITELDFWSSPVADPDDDNSTDGSNWVLEGRRNGKYHFINRRNARGDLKNFAKELNKWSGLNIKDDSFY
;
A
#
# COMPACT_ATOMS: atom_id res chain seq x y z
N MET A 1 -28.77 28.88 -80.01
CA MET A 1 -27.42 28.36 -79.69
C MET A 1 -27.04 28.99 -78.37
N ASP A 2 -27.48 28.39 -77.26
CA ASP A 2 -26.64 27.54 -76.38
C ASP A 2 -25.67 28.42 -75.55
N LYS A 3 -25.62 28.39 -74.22
CA LYS A 3 -25.59 27.22 -73.34
C LYS A 3 -26.11 27.57 -71.94
N ILE A 4 -26.93 26.68 -71.41
CA ILE A 4 -27.31 26.59 -70.00
C ILE A 4 -26.12 25.98 -69.24
N LEU A 5 -25.58 26.70 -68.25
CA LEU A 5 -24.59 26.18 -67.29
C LEU A 5 -25.32 25.27 -66.28
N ARG A 6 -25.09 23.96 -66.36
CA ARG A 6 -25.43 23.01 -65.30
C ARG A 6 -24.25 22.88 -64.33
N SER A 7 -24.44 23.26 -63.07
CA SER A 7 -23.50 22.92 -62.00
C SER A 7 -23.61 21.42 -61.69
N LEU A 8 -22.51 20.69 -61.85
CA LEU A 8 -22.42 19.28 -61.52
C LEU A 8 -22.08 19.16 -60.02
N SER A 9 -23.07 18.86 -59.19
CA SER A 9 -22.88 18.59 -57.76
C SER A 9 -22.27 17.18 -57.61
N LEU A 10 -20.98 17.09 -57.30
CA LEU A 10 -20.34 15.82 -56.91
C LEU A 10 -20.79 15.46 -55.48
N PHE A 11 -21.64 14.44 -55.33
CA PHE A 11 -21.90 13.81 -54.05
C PHE A 11 -20.79 12.79 -53.78
N LEU A 12 -19.90 13.08 -52.82
CA LEU A 12 -18.98 12.10 -52.23
C LEU A 12 -19.77 11.29 -51.18
N PRO A 13 -19.85 9.95 -51.25
CA PRO A 13 -20.45 9.19 -50.17
C PRO A 13 -19.49 9.19 -48.98
N LEU A 14 -19.95 9.75 -47.87
CA LEU A 14 -19.25 9.73 -46.59
C LEU A 14 -19.38 8.32 -46.01
N SER A 15 -18.38 7.48 -46.24
CA SER A 15 -18.28 6.14 -45.66
C SER A 15 -18.13 6.25 -44.14
N ILE A 16 -19.22 6.04 -43.40
CA ILE A 16 -19.19 5.93 -41.93
C ILE A 16 -18.47 4.62 -41.59
N LEU A 17 -17.19 4.72 -41.28
CA LEU A 17 -16.39 3.60 -40.78
C LEU A 17 -16.83 3.34 -39.33
N THR A 18 -17.78 2.42 -39.15
CA THR A 18 -18.12 1.91 -37.82
C THR A 18 -16.93 1.08 -37.33
N LEU A 19 -16.14 1.68 -36.42
CA LEU A 19 -15.14 0.92 -35.66
C LEU A 19 -15.91 -0.05 -34.76
N VAL A 20 -16.07 -1.28 -35.24
CA VAL A 20 -16.47 -2.42 -34.41
C VAL A 20 -15.32 -2.64 -33.42
N SER A 21 -15.46 -2.02 -32.25
CA SER A 21 -14.60 -2.28 -31.10
C SER A 21 -14.85 -3.74 -30.68
N CYS A 22 -14.00 -4.64 -31.18
CA CYS A 22 -13.92 -5.99 -30.67
C CYS A 22 -13.54 -5.88 -29.20
N LYS A 23 -14.50 -6.13 -28.30
CA LYS A 23 -14.19 -6.43 -26.91
C LYS A 23 -13.46 -7.76 -26.89
N THR A 24 -12.13 -7.71 -26.97
CA THR A 24 -11.32 -8.84 -26.52
C THR A 24 -11.59 -8.95 -25.03
N ASN A 25 -12.20 -10.05 -24.60
CA ASN A 25 -12.21 -10.45 -23.20
C ASN A 25 -10.78 -10.91 -22.86
N ASP A 26 -9.83 -9.97 -22.89
CA ASP A 26 -8.49 -10.23 -22.40
C ASP A 26 -8.62 -10.30 -20.88
N SER A 27 -8.49 -11.51 -20.34
CA SER A 27 -8.39 -11.72 -18.90
C SER A 27 -7.22 -10.86 -18.41
N VAL A 28 -7.50 -9.89 -17.55
CA VAL A 28 -6.47 -9.01 -16.98
C VAL A 28 -5.44 -9.86 -16.23
N ASP A 29 -4.17 -9.84 -16.68
CA ASP A 29 -3.10 -10.58 -16.02
C ASP A 29 -2.78 -9.95 -14.66
N THR A 30 -3.03 -10.71 -13.60
CA THR A 30 -2.77 -10.29 -12.22
C THR A 30 -1.38 -10.70 -11.73
N LYS A 31 -0.65 -11.57 -12.45
CA LYS A 31 0.53 -12.29 -11.92
C LYS A 31 1.73 -11.41 -11.58
N ASN A 32 1.80 -10.18 -12.06
CA ASN A 32 2.92 -9.27 -11.80
C ASN A 32 2.48 -7.82 -11.54
N VAL A 33 1.24 -7.61 -11.12
CA VAL A 33 0.72 -6.27 -10.85
C VAL A 33 1.46 -5.61 -9.69
N PHE A 34 1.75 -6.37 -8.64
CA PHE A 34 2.45 -5.89 -7.45
C PHE A 34 3.91 -6.36 -7.47
N GLU A 35 4.83 -5.41 -7.40
CA GLU A 35 6.25 -5.69 -7.17
C GLU A 35 6.41 -6.36 -5.80
N LYS A 36 7.39 -7.25 -5.67
CA LYS A 36 7.72 -7.91 -4.40
C LYS A 36 8.97 -7.31 -3.77
N ALA A 37 9.06 -7.38 -2.45
CA ALA A 37 10.23 -6.96 -1.69
C ALA A 37 11.54 -7.58 -2.24
N SER A 38 12.59 -6.76 -2.37
CA SER A 38 13.93 -7.25 -2.68
C SER A 38 14.58 -7.86 -1.42
N LYS A 39 15.67 -8.63 -1.57
CA LYS A 39 16.44 -9.09 -0.40
C LYS A 39 17.03 -7.92 0.40
N ASN A 40 17.37 -6.81 -0.26
CA ASN A 40 17.95 -5.65 0.40
C ASN A 40 16.91 -4.86 1.21
N ASP A 41 15.62 -5.01 0.89
CA ASP A 41 14.54 -4.35 1.62
C ASP A 41 14.49 -4.84 3.08
N SER A 42 14.98 -6.05 3.36
CA SER A 42 15.11 -6.57 4.73
C SER A 42 16.07 -5.75 5.61
N LEU A 43 16.99 -5.00 5.00
CA LEU A 43 18.01 -4.23 5.71
C LEU A 43 17.64 -2.75 5.85
N SER A 44 16.43 -2.38 5.43
CA SER A 44 16.01 -0.99 5.31
C SER A 44 14.72 -0.71 6.09
N TYR A 45 14.55 0.53 6.54
CA TYR A 45 13.23 0.98 6.98
C TYR A 45 12.30 1.16 5.79
N TYR A 46 11.05 0.76 5.97
CA TYR A 46 10.02 0.86 4.94
C TYR A 46 9.41 2.26 4.80
N PHE A 47 9.69 3.13 5.78
CA PHE A 47 9.25 4.52 5.81
C PHE A 47 10.46 5.43 6.01
N PRO A 48 10.44 6.66 5.47
CA PRO A 48 11.55 7.60 5.63
C PRO A 48 11.78 7.95 7.11
N SER A 49 13.03 8.07 7.53
CA SER A 49 13.41 8.40 8.91
C SER A 49 13.14 9.87 9.25
N ILE A 50 13.22 10.74 8.25
CA ILE A 50 12.82 12.15 8.33
C ILE A 50 11.36 12.22 7.91
N LEU A 51 10.53 12.57 8.86
CA LEU A 51 9.11 12.77 8.68
C LEU A 51 8.91 14.26 8.72
N ASN A 52 8.37 14.83 7.65
CA ASN A 52 8.13 16.27 7.56
C ASN A 52 6.84 16.58 8.34
N ASP A 53 6.90 16.51 9.67
CA ASP A 53 5.75 16.73 10.55
C ASP A 53 5.82 18.06 11.29
N THR A 54 4.65 18.65 11.49
CA THR A 54 4.43 19.86 12.30
C THR A 54 4.21 19.55 13.78
N VAL A 55 4.12 18.26 14.14
CA VAL A 55 3.88 17.80 15.52
C VAL A 55 5.22 17.48 16.17
N GLU A 56 5.50 18.10 17.31
CA GLU A 56 6.71 17.80 18.08
C GLU A 56 6.63 16.38 18.63
N ARG A 57 7.56 15.52 18.21
CA ARG A 57 7.60 14.13 18.64
C ARG A 57 8.21 14.00 20.03
N ARG A 58 7.47 13.38 20.94
CA ARG A 58 7.86 13.27 22.36
C ARG A 58 8.98 12.26 22.65
N ASN A 59 9.29 11.30 21.75
CA ASN A 59 10.30 10.25 22.03
C ASN A 59 10.96 9.63 20.76
N PRO A 60 12.28 9.81 20.53
CA PRO A 60 13.01 9.18 19.43
C PRO A 60 13.09 7.64 19.46
N ASN A 61 13.15 7.03 20.65
CA ASN A 61 13.27 5.58 20.82
C ASN A 61 11.97 4.85 20.45
N TYR A 62 10.83 5.46 20.76
CA TYR A 62 9.51 4.94 20.37
C TYR A 62 9.36 4.89 18.83
N ARG A 63 9.97 5.83 18.11
CA ARG A 63 9.96 5.82 16.63
C ARG A 63 10.79 4.67 16.06
N ASP A 64 11.94 4.39 16.65
CA ASP A 64 12.79 3.28 16.21
C ASP A 64 12.08 1.94 16.37
N PHE A 65 11.30 1.78 17.44
CA PHE A 65 10.40 0.65 17.64
C PHE A 65 9.37 0.51 16.52
N GLU A 66 8.56 1.54 16.27
CA GLU A 66 7.50 1.50 15.25
C GLU A 66 8.09 1.25 13.85
N GLN A 67 9.19 1.92 13.51
CA GLN A 67 9.89 1.73 12.23
C GLN A 67 10.33 0.28 12.03
N LYS A 68 10.93 -0.35 13.06
CA LYS A 68 11.32 -1.76 13.01
C LYS A 68 10.10 -2.68 12.90
N TRP A 69 9.06 -2.42 13.68
CA TRP A 69 7.84 -3.23 13.69
C TRP A 69 7.12 -3.21 12.33
N TYR A 70 6.94 -2.03 11.75
CA TYR A 70 6.30 -1.89 10.44
C TYR A 70 7.16 -2.47 9.32
N SER A 71 8.48 -2.24 9.36
CA SER A 71 9.40 -2.76 8.34
C SER A 71 9.46 -4.29 8.36
N SER A 72 9.53 -4.91 9.55
CA SER A 72 9.48 -6.38 9.67
C SER A 72 8.15 -6.95 9.15
N SER A 73 7.05 -6.25 9.42
CA SER A 73 5.72 -6.63 8.94
C SER A 73 5.61 -6.59 7.43
N LEU A 74 5.93 -5.45 6.81
CA LEU A 74 5.84 -5.25 5.36
C LEU A 74 6.80 -6.17 4.58
N TYR A 75 7.99 -6.42 5.11
CA TYR A 75 8.90 -7.39 4.52
C TYR A 75 8.37 -8.84 4.61
N SER A 76 7.66 -9.19 5.70
CA SER A 76 6.99 -10.48 5.84
C SER A 76 5.84 -10.63 4.84
N PHE A 77 5.07 -9.56 4.59
CA PHE A 77 4.06 -9.48 3.52
C PHE A 77 4.63 -9.51 2.10
N LYS A 78 5.95 -9.50 1.94
CA LYS A 78 6.66 -9.41 0.64
C LYS A 78 6.32 -8.13 -0.11
N GLU A 79 5.96 -7.08 0.61
CA GLU A 79 5.69 -5.77 0.04
C GLU A 79 7.00 -5.00 -0.22
N PRO A 80 7.12 -4.22 -1.30
CA PRO A 80 8.32 -3.44 -1.59
C PRO A 80 8.33 -2.12 -0.82
N ILE A 81 9.50 -1.49 -0.71
CA ILE A 81 9.63 -0.12 -0.22
C ILE A 81 9.07 0.84 -1.28
N LEU A 82 8.18 1.76 -0.88
CA LEU A 82 7.50 2.69 -1.80
C LEU A 82 8.17 4.07 -1.86
N TYR A 83 8.69 4.60 -0.74
CA TYR A 83 9.18 5.98 -0.67
C TYR A 83 10.45 6.24 -1.50
N THR A 84 11.18 5.20 -1.90
CA THR A 84 12.39 5.29 -2.74
C THR A 84 12.08 5.22 -4.23
N LYS A 85 10.82 4.95 -4.61
CA LYS A 85 10.42 4.73 -6.00
C LYS A 85 10.13 6.07 -6.69
N SER A 86 10.69 6.27 -7.88
CA SER A 86 10.61 7.53 -8.63
C SER A 86 9.57 7.53 -9.75
N ASP A 87 8.92 6.41 -10.05
CA ASP A 87 7.88 6.37 -11.08
C ASP A 87 6.58 7.09 -10.61
N SER A 88 5.67 7.33 -11.55
CA SER A 88 4.43 8.10 -11.31
C SER A 88 3.21 7.24 -10.99
N ILE A 89 3.38 5.92 -10.73
CA ILE A 89 2.27 5.02 -10.42
C ILE A 89 1.53 5.50 -9.17
N THR A 90 0.20 5.50 -9.25
CA THR A 90 -0.68 5.67 -8.09
C THR A 90 -0.79 4.35 -7.34
N ILE A 91 -0.30 4.33 -6.10
CA ILE A 91 -0.42 3.19 -5.19
C ILE A 91 -0.69 3.68 -3.77
N TYR A 92 -1.62 3.04 -3.09
CA TYR A 92 -1.88 3.21 -1.66
C TYR A 92 -1.68 1.89 -0.96
N ARG A 93 -1.16 1.90 0.26
CA ARG A 93 -1.03 0.72 1.10
C ARG A 93 -1.51 1.01 2.51
N LEU A 94 -2.45 0.20 2.98
CA LEU A 94 -2.92 0.20 4.35
C LEU A 94 -2.36 -1.03 5.08
N LEU A 95 -1.44 -0.79 6.00
CA LEU A 95 -0.96 -1.77 6.95
C LEU A 95 -1.78 -1.66 8.24
N TRP A 96 -2.29 -2.80 8.72
CA TRP A 96 -3.03 -2.88 9.97
C TRP A 96 -2.44 -3.97 10.87
N LEU A 97 -1.80 -3.54 11.96
CA LEU A 97 -1.20 -4.41 12.97
C LEU A 97 -2.10 -4.47 14.20
N ARG A 98 -2.67 -5.65 14.43
CA ARG A 98 -3.70 -5.90 15.43
C ARG A 98 -3.09 -6.59 16.64
N SER A 99 -3.21 -6.02 17.85
CA SER A 99 -2.56 -6.60 19.04
C SER A 99 -2.96 -8.05 19.31
N PHE A 100 -4.22 -8.40 19.10
CA PHE A 100 -4.76 -9.74 19.42
C PHE A 100 -5.15 -10.55 18.20
N HIS A 101 -4.78 -10.09 17.00
CA HIS A 101 -5.16 -10.79 15.77
C HIS A 101 -4.05 -10.71 14.71
N LYS A 102 -4.25 -11.46 13.63
CA LYS A 102 -3.36 -11.52 12.47
C LYS A 102 -3.18 -10.14 11.84
N PRO A 103 -1.94 -9.74 11.51
CA PRO A 103 -1.66 -8.59 10.65
C PRO A 103 -2.44 -8.64 9.34
N VAL A 104 -2.83 -7.48 8.83
CA VAL A 104 -3.49 -7.33 7.54
C VAL A 104 -2.77 -6.27 6.72
N CYS A 105 -2.60 -6.50 5.42
CA CYS A 105 -2.06 -5.52 4.49
C CYS A 105 -2.96 -5.45 3.25
N PHE A 106 -3.39 -4.24 2.90
CA PHE A 106 -4.08 -3.94 1.65
C PHE A 106 -3.20 -3.05 0.79
N SER A 107 -2.88 -3.48 -0.44
CA SER A 107 -2.17 -2.68 -1.44
C SER A 107 -3.11 -2.41 -2.61
N ILE A 108 -3.36 -1.14 -2.92
CA ILE A 108 -4.28 -0.70 -3.98
C ILE A 108 -3.49 0.05 -5.04
N LYS A 109 -3.58 -0.38 -6.30
CA LYS A 109 -2.73 0.14 -7.38
C LYS A 109 -3.51 0.42 -8.65
N GLU A 110 -3.23 1.55 -9.28
CA GLU A 110 -3.57 1.82 -10.66
C GLU A 110 -2.44 1.32 -11.58
N PHE A 111 -2.77 0.47 -12.55
CA PHE A 111 -1.80 -0.10 -13.48
C PHE A 111 -2.43 -0.41 -14.84
N ASN A 112 -1.82 0.09 -15.92
CA ASN A 112 -2.28 -0.14 -17.29
C ASN A 112 -3.79 0.12 -17.49
N GLY A 113 -4.30 1.23 -16.93
CA GLY A 113 -5.71 1.61 -17.04
C GLY A 113 -6.69 0.75 -16.23
N ASN A 114 -6.19 -0.16 -15.38
CA ASN A 114 -6.97 -1.00 -14.48
C ASN A 114 -6.63 -0.69 -13.02
N TYR A 115 -7.54 -1.06 -12.12
CA TYR A 115 -7.40 -0.84 -10.69
C TYR A 115 -7.36 -2.18 -9.98
N PHE A 116 -6.46 -2.33 -9.01
CA PHE A 116 -6.22 -3.60 -8.33
C PHE A 116 -6.20 -3.43 -6.83
N LEU A 117 -6.74 -4.41 -6.12
CA LEU A 117 -6.63 -4.57 -4.67
C LEU A 117 -5.93 -5.89 -4.38
N ASN A 118 -4.77 -5.84 -3.76
CA ASN A 118 -4.14 -6.98 -3.13
C ASN A 118 -4.43 -6.96 -1.62
N ALA A 119 -4.93 -8.05 -1.08
CA ALA A 119 -5.14 -8.20 0.36
C ALA A 119 -4.39 -9.43 0.86
N LYS A 120 -3.64 -9.24 1.95
CA LYS A 120 -2.84 -10.29 2.57
C LYS A 120 -3.06 -10.33 4.08
N THR A 121 -2.94 -11.52 4.66
CA THR A 121 -2.76 -11.70 6.11
C THR A 121 -1.50 -12.49 6.41
N LEU A 122 -0.98 -12.30 7.62
CA LEU A 122 0.09 -13.12 8.18
C LEU A 122 -0.47 -14.05 9.26
N ASP A 123 0.09 -15.25 9.36
CA ASP A 123 -0.29 -16.25 10.38
C ASP A 123 -0.11 -15.75 11.83
N ARG A 124 0.86 -14.85 12.05
CA ARG A 124 1.18 -14.21 13.35
C ARG A 124 1.83 -12.84 13.16
N GLN A 125 2.03 -12.13 14.27
CA GLN A 125 2.86 -10.93 14.32
C GLN A 125 4.34 -11.31 14.08
N PRO A 126 5.03 -10.69 13.10
CA PRO A 126 6.47 -10.92 12.92
C PRO A 126 7.29 -10.40 14.09
N ALA A 127 8.40 -11.09 14.39
CA ALA A 127 9.41 -10.56 15.31
C ALA A 127 10.12 -9.37 14.64
N PHE A 128 10.28 -8.27 15.37
CA PHE A 128 10.89 -7.04 14.84
C PHE A 128 12.04 -6.49 15.68
N TYR A 129 12.20 -6.97 16.91
CA TYR A 129 13.47 -6.85 17.60
C TYR A 129 14.41 -7.93 17.09
N PRO A 130 15.65 -7.58 16.69
CA PRO A 130 16.66 -8.59 16.52
C PRO A 130 16.93 -9.21 17.90
N GLU A 131 16.75 -10.52 18.03
CA GLU A 131 17.65 -11.25 18.91
C GLU A 131 19.04 -11.09 18.30
N ILE A 132 19.79 -10.11 18.82
CA ILE A 132 21.18 -9.94 18.44
C ILE A 132 21.92 -11.11 19.08
N GLU A 133 22.10 -12.17 18.31
CA GLU A 133 22.96 -13.26 18.72
C GLU A 133 24.43 -12.85 18.53
N GLY A 134 25.19 -12.85 19.63
CA GLY A 134 26.64 -12.84 19.54
C GLY A 134 27.14 -14.14 18.92
N LYS A 135 27.85 -14.07 17.80
CA LYS A 135 28.49 -15.24 17.15
C LYS A 135 29.89 -15.51 17.67
N GLY A 136 30.43 -14.60 18.46
CA GLY A 136 31.76 -14.67 19.03
C GLY A 136 32.23 -13.28 19.45
N LYS A 137 33.50 -13.17 19.82
CA LYS A 137 34.19 -11.90 20.03
C LYS A 137 35.30 -11.76 19.01
N ASP A 138 35.56 -10.54 18.55
CA ASP A 138 36.72 -10.22 17.71
C ASP A 138 38.02 -10.29 18.52
N GLU A 139 39.14 -10.07 17.85
CA GLU A 139 40.48 -10.06 18.44
C GLU A 139 40.65 -9.05 19.59
N ASN A 140 39.77 -8.05 19.67
CA ASN A 140 39.77 -7.02 20.71
C ASN A 140 38.73 -7.31 21.82
N GLY A 141 38.09 -8.49 21.78
CA GLY A 141 37.08 -8.89 22.77
C GLY A 141 35.70 -8.27 22.57
N LYS A 142 35.46 -7.55 21.47
CA LYS A 142 34.15 -6.97 21.13
C LYS A 142 33.27 -8.03 20.48
N TRP A 143 31.99 -8.07 20.86
CA TRP A 143 31.05 -9.02 20.27
C TRP A 143 30.92 -8.84 18.74
N ILE A 144 31.09 -9.94 18.02
CA ILE A 144 30.71 -10.09 16.61
C ILE A 144 29.23 -10.44 16.61
N LEU A 145 28.42 -9.54 16.08
CA LEU A 145 26.97 -9.65 16.10
C LEU A 145 26.49 -10.31 14.81
N ASP A 146 25.60 -11.30 14.91
CA ASP A 146 24.82 -11.75 13.75
C ASP A 146 23.75 -10.72 13.44
N THR A 147 24.09 -9.80 12.54
CA THR A 147 23.16 -8.80 12.04
C THR A 147 22.29 -9.35 10.92
N ILE A 148 22.50 -10.60 10.49
CA ILE A 148 21.76 -11.19 9.38
C ILE A 148 20.34 -11.52 9.84
N GLN A 149 19.41 -10.89 9.11
CA GLN A 149 18.10 -11.33 8.66
C GLN A 149 17.56 -12.77 8.90
N LYS A 150 17.76 -13.48 10.03
CA LYS A 150 17.41 -14.92 10.13
C LYS A 150 15.96 -15.24 9.72
N ALA A 151 15.81 -16.36 9.02
CA ALA A 151 14.60 -16.81 8.32
C ALA A 151 13.44 -17.26 9.23
N ASP A 152 13.68 -17.35 10.53
CA ASP A 152 12.69 -17.65 11.58
C ASP A 152 11.78 -16.46 11.92
N ARG A 153 12.09 -15.26 11.40
CA ARG A 153 11.28 -14.03 11.56
C ARG A 153 10.05 -13.94 10.67
N PHE A 154 9.92 -14.80 9.65
CA PHE A 154 8.80 -14.71 8.73
C PHE A 154 7.56 -15.32 9.35
N ALA A 155 6.65 -14.45 9.78
CA ALA A 155 5.26 -14.82 9.70
C ALA A 155 4.94 -15.19 8.24
N LEU A 156 4.21 -16.27 8.05
CA LEU A 156 3.86 -16.77 6.74
C LEU A 156 2.61 -16.04 6.25
N ILE A 157 2.59 -15.72 4.97
CA ILE A 157 1.37 -15.26 4.31
C ILE A 157 0.40 -16.45 4.29
N ASP A 158 -0.71 -16.32 5.00
CA ASP A 158 -1.75 -17.35 5.12
C ASP A 158 -3.05 -17.00 4.38
N PHE A 159 -3.10 -15.80 3.80
CA PHE A 159 -4.09 -15.35 2.84
C PHE A 159 -3.43 -14.37 1.86
N ASP A 160 -3.70 -14.52 0.56
CA ASP A 160 -3.25 -13.61 -0.49
C ASP A 160 -4.26 -13.63 -1.64
N THR A 161 -4.85 -12.48 -1.96
CA THR A 161 -5.77 -12.34 -3.10
C THR A 161 -5.50 -11.07 -3.86
N ILE A 162 -5.68 -11.10 -5.19
CA ILE A 162 -5.65 -9.92 -6.06
C ILE A 162 -6.98 -9.84 -6.79
N ASN A 163 -7.74 -8.79 -6.50
CA ASN A 163 -9.01 -8.52 -7.18
C ASN A 163 -8.87 -7.28 -8.07
N VAL A 164 -9.50 -7.33 -9.25
CA VAL A 164 -9.68 -6.15 -10.10
C VAL A 164 -10.83 -5.33 -9.54
N LEU A 165 -10.60 -4.03 -9.34
CA LEU A 165 -11.59 -3.09 -8.85
C LEU A 165 -12.32 -2.42 -10.02
N THR A 166 -13.61 -2.14 -9.80
CA THR A 166 -14.38 -1.26 -10.68
C THR A 166 -13.92 0.19 -10.57
N SER A 167 -14.21 1.00 -11.59
CA SER A 167 -13.97 2.45 -11.52
C SER A 167 -14.69 3.11 -10.36
N GLY A 168 -15.91 2.65 -10.02
CA GLY A 168 -16.66 3.16 -8.86
C GLY A 168 -15.97 2.87 -7.52
N GLN A 169 -15.39 1.68 -7.34
CA GLN A 169 -14.60 1.35 -6.15
C GLN A 169 -13.32 2.18 -6.08
N TRP A 170 -12.65 2.39 -7.21
CA TRP A 170 -11.48 3.27 -7.26
C TRP A 170 -11.83 4.72 -6.91
N SER A 171 -12.93 5.25 -7.45
CA SER A 171 -13.43 6.58 -7.07
C SER A 171 -13.76 6.68 -5.58
N ALA A 172 -14.33 5.63 -4.98
CA ALA A 172 -14.58 5.60 -3.54
C ALA A 172 -13.27 5.63 -2.73
N ILE A 173 -12.22 4.92 -3.17
CA ILE A 173 -10.88 5.00 -2.55
C ILE A 173 -10.33 6.42 -2.62
N GLU A 174 -10.36 7.05 -3.79
CA GLU A 174 -9.88 8.43 -3.95
C GLU A 174 -10.66 9.45 -3.10
N ASN A 175 -11.97 9.22 -2.93
CA ASN A 175 -12.79 10.01 -2.01
C ASN A 175 -12.33 9.84 -0.56
N TYR A 176 -12.09 8.61 -0.10
CA TYR A 176 -11.51 8.38 1.24
C TYR A 176 -10.17 9.10 1.40
N ILE A 177 -9.25 8.98 0.43
CA ILE A 177 -7.95 9.67 0.50
C ILE A 177 -8.10 11.19 0.62
N THR A 178 -9.12 11.77 -0.03
CA THR A 178 -9.42 13.20 0.01
C THR A 178 -10.09 13.61 1.33
N GLU A 179 -11.08 12.86 1.82
CA GLU A 179 -11.79 13.12 3.07
C GLU A 179 -10.85 13.05 4.29
N LEU A 180 -9.83 12.20 4.22
CA LEU A 180 -8.76 12.12 5.23
C LEU A 180 -7.78 13.30 5.19
N ASP A 181 -7.88 14.19 4.20
CA ASP A 181 -6.83 15.16 3.85
C ASP A 181 -5.45 14.49 3.88
N PHE A 182 -5.36 13.28 3.30
CA PHE A 182 -4.24 12.37 3.53
C PHE A 182 -2.91 13.05 3.22
N TRP A 183 -2.82 13.73 2.08
CA TRP A 183 -1.58 14.34 1.57
C TRP A 183 -1.09 15.54 2.39
N SER A 184 -1.95 16.16 3.20
CA SER A 184 -1.61 17.30 4.06
C SER A 184 -1.60 16.95 5.53
N SER A 185 -2.19 15.81 5.90
CA SER A 185 -2.27 15.30 7.26
C SER A 185 -0.89 15.08 7.88
N PRO A 186 -0.71 15.39 9.18
CA PRO A 186 0.52 15.08 9.88
C PRO A 186 0.77 13.57 9.90
N VAL A 187 2.04 13.19 9.77
CA VAL A 187 2.48 11.79 9.79
C VAL A 187 2.08 11.13 11.11
N ALA A 188 2.43 11.76 12.23
CA ALA A 188 2.03 11.30 13.56
C ALA A 188 0.57 11.66 13.83
N ASP A 189 -0.12 10.81 14.61
CA ASP A 189 -1.44 11.12 15.13
C ASP A 189 -1.34 12.26 16.16
N PRO A 190 -1.95 13.44 15.94
CA PRO A 190 -1.93 14.52 16.92
C PRO A 190 -2.67 14.15 18.22
N ASP A 191 -3.62 13.23 18.15
CA ASP A 191 -4.47 12.82 19.27
C ASP A 191 -3.92 11.58 19.98
N ASP A 192 -2.68 11.18 19.69
CA ASP A 192 -2.04 9.99 20.25
C ASP A 192 -2.12 9.96 21.80
N ASP A 193 -2.77 8.92 22.34
CA ASP A 193 -3.05 8.78 23.78
C ASP A 193 -1.92 8.09 24.57
N ASN A 194 -0.79 7.80 23.92
CA ASN A 194 0.35 7.02 24.46
C ASN A 194 0.02 5.64 25.07
N SER A 195 -1.17 5.06 24.83
CA SER A 195 -1.43 3.66 25.15
C SER A 195 -0.41 2.71 24.49
N THR A 196 -0.19 1.53 25.08
CA THR A 196 0.60 0.45 24.46
C THR A 196 -0.27 -0.66 23.88
N ASP A 197 -1.59 -0.58 24.08
CA ASP A 197 -2.57 -1.53 23.58
C ASP A 197 -3.32 -1.03 22.34
N GLY A 198 -4.10 -1.93 21.73
CA GLY A 198 -5.00 -1.60 20.63
C GLY A 198 -4.51 -2.05 19.26
N SER A 199 -4.60 -1.18 18.25
CA SER A 199 -4.15 -1.48 16.89
C SER A 199 -3.41 -0.31 16.27
N ASN A 200 -2.47 -0.61 15.38
CA ASN A 200 -1.70 0.38 14.65
C ASN A 200 -2.04 0.30 13.16
N TRP A 201 -2.31 1.46 12.58
CA TRP A 201 -2.75 1.62 11.21
C TRP A 201 -1.81 2.57 10.50
N VAL A 202 -1.18 2.10 9.43
CA VAL A 202 -0.33 2.92 8.60
C VAL A 202 -0.90 2.96 7.20
N LEU A 203 -1.32 4.14 6.76
CA LEU A 203 -1.69 4.40 5.37
C LEU A 203 -0.54 5.14 4.71
N GLU A 204 0.01 4.58 3.65
CA GLU A 204 0.98 5.25 2.79
C GLU A 204 0.47 5.34 1.36
N GLY A 205 0.97 6.33 0.64
CA GLY A 205 0.52 6.62 -0.70
C GLY A 205 1.64 7.19 -1.54
N ARG A 206 1.66 6.78 -2.80
CA ARG A 206 2.48 7.39 -3.82
C ARG A 206 1.61 7.76 -5.01
N ARG A 207 1.76 8.99 -5.49
CA ARG A 207 1.00 9.52 -6.62
C ARG A 207 1.79 10.65 -7.28
N ASN A 208 1.92 10.61 -8.60
CA ASN A 208 2.57 11.67 -9.37
C ASN A 208 3.96 12.06 -8.82
N GLY A 209 4.77 11.07 -8.44
CA GLY A 209 6.11 11.26 -7.88
C GLY A 209 6.16 11.80 -6.45
N LYS A 210 5.01 12.02 -5.80
CA LYS A 210 4.92 12.35 -4.37
C LYS A 210 4.70 11.10 -3.55
N TYR A 211 5.31 11.04 -2.37
CA TYR A 211 5.10 10.01 -1.37
C TYR A 211 4.66 10.66 -0.06
N HIS A 212 3.72 10.04 0.63
CA HIS A 212 3.32 10.43 1.98
C HIS A 212 2.87 9.20 2.78
N PHE A 213 2.84 9.31 4.10
CA PHE A 213 2.18 8.32 4.95
C PHE A 213 1.69 8.94 6.26
N ILE A 214 0.74 8.27 6.88
CA ILE A 214 0.21 8.59 8.20
C ILE A 214 0.20 7.35 9.08
N ASN A 215 0.49 7.52 10.37
CA ASN A 215 0.34 6.51 11.41
C ASN A 215 -0.82 6.92 12.33
N ARG A 216 -1.77 6.03 12.56
CA ARG A 216 -2.94 6.23 13.43
C ARG A 216 -3.13 5.02 14.32
N ARG A 217 -3.38 5.25 15.62
CA ARG A 217 -3.73 4.17 16.56
C ARG A 217 -5.25 4.03 16.68
N ASN A 218 -5.72 2.83 17.02
CA ASN A 218 -7.13 2.53 17.30
C ASN A 218 -8.12 2.99 16.21
N ALA A 219 -7.71 2.82 14.95
CA ALA A 219 -8.48 3.10 13.75
C ALA A 219 -9.02 4.55 13.64
N ARG A 220 -8.29 5.52 14.23
CA ARG A 220 -8.61 6.95 14.17
C ARG A 220 -8.51 7.52 12.76
N GLY A 221 -9.21 8.64 12.56
CA GLY A 221 -9.31 9.31 11.26
C GLY A 221 -9.95 8.40 10.22
N ASP A 222 -11.11 7.81 10.52
CA ASP A 222 -11.94 6.98 9.65
C ASP A 222 -11.27 5.80 8.88
N LEU A 223 -10.01 5.47 9.19
CA LEU A 223 -9.29 4.32 8.59
C LEU A 223 -10.02 3.00 8.81
N LYS A 224 -10.82 2.91 9.89
CA LYS A 224 -11.72 1.79 10.14
C LYS A 224 -12.68 1.52 8.98
N ASN A 225 -13.42 2.54 8.55
CA ASN A 225 -14.44 2.38 7.51
C ASN A 225 -13.78 2.13 6.16
N PHE A 226 -12.66 2.80 5.90
CA PHE A 226 -11.85 2.51 4.72
C PHE A 226 -11.41 1.04 4.67
N ALA A 227 -10.87 0.50 5.78
CA ALA A 227 -10.47 -0.90 5.88
C ALA A 227 -11.63 -1.88 5.73
N LYS A 228 -12.83 -1.54 6.22
CA LYS A 228 -14.03 -2.38 6.05
C LYS A 228 -14.42 -2.55 4.58
N GLU A 229 -14.37 -1.47 3.80
CA GLU A 229 -14.64 -1.54 2.36
C GLU A 229 -13.59 -2.39 1.63
N LEU A 230 -12.29 -2.21 1.95
CA LEU A 230 -11.21 -3.03 1.38
C LEU A 230 -11.35 -4.52 1.77
N ASN A 231 -11.71 -4.81 3.02
CA ASN A 231 -11.98 -6.17 3.49
C ASN A 231 -13.14 -6.83 2.72
N LYS A 232 -14.22 -6.07 2.47
CA LYS A 232 -15.37 -6.52 1.68
C LYS A 232 -14.99 -6.79 0.23
N TRP A 233 -14.28 -5.87 -0.42
CA TRP A 233 -13.92 -6.00 -1.84
C TRP A 233 -12.83 -7.03 -2.10
N SER A 234 -12.01 -7.35 -1.11
CA SER A 234 -11.00 -8.41 -1.20
C SER A 234 -11.58 -9.82 -0.99
N GLY A 235 -12.71 -9.95 -0.31
CA GLY A 235 -13.23 -11.25 0.11
C GLY A 235 -12.47 -11.85 1.30
N LEU A 236 -11.67 -11.06 2.01
CA LEU A 236 -10.98 -11.47 3.23
C LEU A 236 -11.96 -11.77 4.39
N ASN A 237 -13.12 -11.08 4.41
CA ASN A 237 -14.25 -11.36 5.30
C ASN A 237 -13.91 -11.33 6.81
N ILE A 238 -13.02 -10.44 7.27
CA ILE A 238 -12.85 -10.13 8.69
C ILE A 238 -14.18 -9.64 9.27
N LYS A 239 -14.54 -10.13 10.46
CA LYS A 239 -15.77 -9.75 11.17
C LYS A 239 -15.76 -8.28 11.56
N ASP A 240 -16.92 -7.64 11.51
CA ASP A 240 -17.09 -6.21 11.79
C ASP A 240 -16.66 -5.77 13.20
N ASP A 241 -16.83 -6.63 14.20
CA ASP A 241 -16.43 -6.42 15.60
C ASP A 241 -14.90 -6.42 15.80
N SER A 242 -14.16 -6.85 14.78
CA SER A 242 -12.73 -7.07 14.85
C SER A 242 -11.91 -5.88 14.31
N PHE A 243 -12.59 -4.81 13.89
CA PHE A 243 -12.03 -3.53 13.46
C PHE A 243 -11.99 -2.53 14.64
N TYR A 244 -11.02 -2.72 15.51
CA TYR A 244 -10.65 -1.81 16.59
C TYR A 244 -9.30 -1.17 16.30
#